data_AF-A0A0T9QSZ7-F1
#
_entry.id   AF-A0A0T9QSZ7-F1
#
_cell.length_a   1.000
_cell.length_b   1.000
_cell.length_c   1.000
_cell.angle_alpha   90.00
_cell.angle_beta   90.00
_cell.angle_gamma   90.00
#
_symmetry.space_group_name_H-M   'P 1'
#
loop_
_entity.id
_entity.type
_entity.pdbx_description
1 polymer ?
#
loop_
_entity_poly.entity_id
_entity_poly.type
_entity_poly.pdbx_seq_one_letter_code
_entity_poly.pdbx_strand_id
1 'polypeptide(L)'
;MGLVDEWAERHIINAQENGELDNLSGNGKPLLLDNDTFVPPELRVGYRLLKNAGYLPPELQDRQDRQDRQEALTITALLSQFDTRHNDYSGLHKRLVLLELKLKQAGFSADFLHSEYQGKVTDKLSKEE
;
A
#
# COMPACT_ATOMS: atom_id res chain seq x y z
N MET A 1 -11.26 -4.16 -32.26
CA MET A 1 -11.80 -4.03 -30.89
C MET A 1 -11.84 -5.41 -30.27
N GLY A 2 -11.41 -5.54 -29.02
CA GLY A 2 -11.21 -6.83 -28.37
C GLY A 2 -12.52 -7.45 -27.88
N LEU A 3 -12.51 -8.76 -27.61
CA LEU A 3 -13.65 -9.50 -27.06
C LEU A 3 -14.18 -8.91 -25.74
N VAL A 4 -13.29 -8.30 -24.96
CA VAL A 4 -13.61 -7.65 -23.67
C VAL A 4 -14.41 -6.36 -23.87
N ASP A 5 -14.09 -5.57 -24.91
CA ASP A 5 -14.82 -4.34 -25.24
C ASP A 5 -16.27 -4.65 -25.56
N GLU A 6 -16.51 -5.66 -26.40
CA GLU A 6 -17.85 -6.06 -26.83
C GLU A 6 -18.69 -6.62 -25.66
N TRP A 7 -18.04 -7.30 -24.71
CA TRP A 7 -18.69 -7.81 -23.52
C TRP A 7 -19.07 -6.69 -22.55
N ALA A 8 -18.19 -5.70 -22.37
CA ALA A 8 -18.48 -4.51 -21.56
C ALA A 8 -19.64 -3.70 -22.17
N GLU A 9 -19.63 -3.47 -23.49
CA GLU A 9 -20.68 -2.74 -24.21
C GLU A 9 -22.06 -3.38 -23.99
N ARG A 10 -22.16 -4.71 -24.18
CA ARG A 10 -23.41 -5.46 -23.95
C ARG A 10 -23.88 -5.35 -22.51
N HIS A 11 -22.96 -5.39 -21.54
CA HIS A 11 -23.32 -5.29 -20.13
C HIS A 11 -23.86 -3.91 -19.77
N ILE A 12 -23.28 -2.85 -20.33
CA ILE A 12 -23.74 -1.46 -20.15
C ILE A 12 -25.14 -1.28 -20.74
N ILE A 13 -25.38 -1.80 -21.95
CA ILE A 13 -26.70 -1.72 -22.61
C ILE A 13 -27.76 -2.46 -21.79
N ASN A 14 -27.47 -3.69 -21.35
CA ASN A 14 -28.42 -4.46 -20.53
C ASN A 14 -28.75 -3.74 -19.20
N ALA A 15 -27.75 -3.13 -18.55
CA ALA A 15 -27.97 -2.35 -17.33
C ALA A 15 -28.80 -1.08 -17.56
N GLN A 16 -28.68 -0.44 -18.73
CA GLN A 16 -29.53 0.67 -19.15
C GLN A 16 -30.97 0.22 -19.37
N GLU A 17 -31.19 -0.88 -20.10
CA GLU A 17 -32.52 -1.42 -20.38
C GLU A 17 -33.26 -1.87 -19.11
N ASN A 18 -32.52 -2.41 -18.14
CA ASN A 18 -33.06 -2.82 -16.85
C ASN A 18 -33.33 -1.65 -15.89
N GLY A 19 -32.94 -0.41 -16.25
CA GLY A 19 -33.06 0.75 -15.37
C GLY A 19 -32.14 0.69 -14.15
N GLU A 20 -31.09 -0.15 -14.16
CA GLU A 20 -30.13 -0.28 -13.05
C GLU A 20 -29.28 1.00 -12.86
N LEU A 21 -29.22 1.83 -13.90
CA LEU A 21 -28.57 3.15 -13.86
C LEU A 21 -29.54 4.27 -13.44
N ASP A 22 -30.83 3.99 -13.34
CA ASP A 22 -31.82 4.95 -12.86
C ASP A 22 -31.82 4.99 -11.32
N ASN A 23 -31.91 6.19 -10.75
CA ASN A 23 -31.94 6.42 -9.30
C ASN A 23 -30.71 5.95 -8.50
N LEU A 24 -29.51 5.99 -9.11
CA LEU A 24 -28.25 5.78 -8.40
C LEU A 24 -28.11 6.71 -7.19
N SER A 25 -27.42 6.23 -6.15
CA SER A 25 -27.12 6.99 -4.94
C SER A 25 -26.31 8.25 -5.28
N GLY A 26 -26.98 9.41 -5.24
CA GLY A 26 -26.38 10.70 -5.61
C GLY A 26 -26.85 11.27 -6.94
N ASN A 27 -27.78 10.61 -7.65
CA ASN A 27 -28.34 11.11 -8.91
C ASN A 27 -29.01 12.49 -8.68
N GLY A 28 -28.60 13.49 -9.48
CA GLY A 28 -29.06 14.88 -9.39
C GLY A 28 -28.60 15.67 -8.16
N LYS A 29 -27.82 15.08 -7.25
CA LYS A 29 -27.30 15.77 -6.06
C LYS A 29 -25.92 16.38 -6.36
N PRO A 30 -25.57 17.52 -5.76
CA PRO A 30 -24.22 18.04 -5.87
C PRO A 30 -23.23 16.99 -5.36
N LEU A 31 -22.21 16.69 -6.15
CA LEU A 31 -21.14 15.78 -5.76
C LEU A 31 -20.47 16.32 -4.49
N LEU A 32 -20.41 15.49 -3.45
CA LEU A 32 -19.51 15.73 -2.31
C LEU A 32 -18.08 15.62 -2.83
N LEU A 33 -17.48 16.76 -3.11
CA LEU A 33 -16.08 16.85 -3.48
C LEU A 33 -15.26 16.54 -2.23
N ASP A 34 -14.28 15.64 -2.35
CA ASP A 34 -13.29 15.44 -1.31
C ASP A 34 -12.55 16.75 -1.02
N ASN A 35 -12.00 16.89 0.19
CA ASN A 35 -11.24 18.07 0.62
C ASN A 35 -9.90 18.17 -0.13
N ASP A 36 -9.95 18.57 -1.39
CA ASP A 36 -8.80 18.79 -2.28
C ASP A 36 -8.21 20.20 -2.10
N THR A 37 -8.27 20.74 -0.88
CA THR A 37 -7.82 22.11 -0.53
C THR A 37 -6.32 22.29 -0.79
N PHE A 38 -5.54 21.20 -0.71
CA PHE A 38 -4.09 21.19 -0.92
C PHE A 38 -3.68 20.83 -2.35
N VAL A 39 -4.65 20.51 -3.24
CA VAL A 39 -4.37 20.13 -4.63
C VAL A 39 -4.73 21.30 -5.55
N PRO A 40 -3.81 21.76 -6.42
CA PRO A 40 -4.09 22.76 -7.44
C PRO A 40 -5.34 22.39 -8.27
N PRO A 41 -6.19 23.36 -8.65
CA PRO A 41 -7.47 23.10 -9.32
C PRO A 41 -7.30 22.29 -10.61
N GLU A 42 -6.20 22.51 -11.34
CA GLU A 42 -5.87 21.82 -12.59
C GLU A 42 -5.59 20.31 -12.38
N LEU A 43 -5.05 19.93 -11.21
CA LEU A 43 -4.65 18.55 -10.92
C LEU A 43 -5.76 17.75 -10.21
N ARG A 44 -6.77 18.43 -9.66
CA ARG A 44 -7.83 17.82 -8.84
C ARG A 44 -8.58 16.69 -9.56
N VAL A 45 -8.91 16.90 -10.84
CA VAL A 45 -9.61 15.89 -11.64
C VAL A 45 -8.75 14.65 -11.84
N GLY A 46 -7.47 14.84 -12.15
CA GLY A 46 -6.52 13.74 -12.32
C GLY A 46 -6.33 12.93 -11.05
N TYR A 47 -6.10 13.60 -9.90
CA TYR A 47 -5.95 12.94 -8.61
C TYR A 47 -7.22 12.19 -8.18
N ARG A 48 -8.42 12.74 -8.44
CA ARG A 48 -9.68 12.04 -8.15
C ARG A 48 -9.88 10.81 -9.03
N LEU A 49 -9.53 10.89 -10.31
CA LEU A 49 -9.59 9.74 -11.23
C LEU A 49 -8.66 8.62 -10.77
N LEU A 50 -7.42 8.97 -10.40
CA LEU A 50 -6.44 8.02 -9.88
C LEU A 50 -6.91 7.41 -8.56
N LYS A 51 -7.39 8.23 -7.61
CA LYS A 51 -7.95 7.76 -6.33
C LYS A 51 -9.12 6.79 -6.55
N ASN A 52 -10.04 7.12 -7.45
CA ASN A 52 -11.19 6.27 -7.77
C ASN A 52 -10.77 4.95 -8.45
N ALA A 53 -9.68 4.97 -9.23
CA ALA A 53 -9.09 3.78 -9.85
C ALA A 53 -8.23 2.94 -8.87
N GLY A 54 -8.14 3.33 -7.59
CA GLY A 54 -7.32 2.67 -6.59
C GLY A 54 -5.83 3.00 -6.67
N TYR A 55 -5.44 3.99 -7.49
CA TYR A 55 -4.07 4.48 -7.56
C TYR A 55 -3.80 5.46 -6.40
N LEU A 56 -2.81 5.13 -5.58
CA LEU A 56 -2.35 5.99 -4.50
C LEU A 56 -1.40 7.06 -5.09
N PRO A 57 -1.65 8.36 -4.85
CA PRO A 57 -0.71 9.42 -5.24
C PRO A 57 0.72 9.13 -4.76
N PRO A 58 1.76 9.48 -5.53
CA PRO A 58 3.15 9.15 -5.20
C PRO A 58 3.58 9.64 -3.81
N GLU A 59 3.10 10.82 -3.40
CA GLU A 59 3.34 11.40 -2.07
C GLU A 59 2.79 10.54 -0.92
N LEU A 60 1.63 9.91 -1.15
CA LEU A 60 0.98 9.02 -0.18
C LEU A 60 1.61 7.62 -0.22
N GLN A 61 2.05 7.17 -1.39
CA GLN A 61 2.84 5.94 -1.54
C GLN A 61 4.14 6.04 -0.75
N ASP A 62 4.90 7.13 -0.94
CA ASP A 62 6.14 7.38 -0.21
C ASP A 62 5.92 7.44 1.31
N ARG A 63 4.78 8.01 1.74
CA ARG A 63 4.41 8.06 3.15
C ARG A 63 4.10 6.66 3.69
N GLN A 64 3.33 5.86 2.95
CA GLN A 64 3.00 4.49 3.32
C GLN A 64 4.28 3.64 3.38
N ASP A 65 5.17 3.75 2.40
CA ASP A 65 6.43 3.01 2.35
C ASP A 65 7.37 3.41 3.49
N ARG A 66 7.34 4.67 3.93
CA ARG A 66 8.04 5.13 5.14
C ARG A 66 7.44 4.53 6.41
N GLN A 67 6.11 4.45 6.49
CA GLN A 67 5.43 3.83 7.63
C GLN A 67 5.70 2.33 7.71
N ASP A 68 5.61 1.61 6.58
CA ASP A 68 5.86 0.18 6.49
C ASP A 68 7.32 -0.16 6.92
N ARG A 69 8.30 0.66 6.52
CA ARG A 69 9.69 0.54 6.99
C ARG A 69 9.83 0.74 8.50
N GLN A 70 9.18 1.78 9.03
CA GLN A 70 9.22 2.06 10.47
C GLN A 70 8.56 0.92 11.27
N GLU A 71 7.44 0.38 10.80
CA GLU A 71 6.78 -0.78 11.43
C GLU A 71 7.65 -2.03 11.38
N ALA A 72 8.37 -2.27 10.28
CA ALA A 72 9.28 -3.40 10.19
C ALA A 72 10.48 -3.27 11.17
N LEU A 73 11.01 -2.05 11.35
CA LEU A 73 12.05 -1.76 12.34
C LEU A 73 11.56 -1.94 13.79
N THR A 74 10.33 -1.53 14.10
CA THR A 74 9.79 -1.74 15.45
C THR A 74 9.54 -3.22 15.72
N ILE A 75 9.01 -3.96 14.76
CA ILE A 75 8.76 -5.41 14.91
C ILE A 75 10.08 -6.17 15.07
N THR A 76 11.12 -5.86 14.28
CA THR A 76 12.45 -6.48 14.46
C THR A 76 13.06 -6.19 15.82
N ALA A 77 12.99 -4.94 16.29
CA ALA A 77 13.46 -4.56 17.61
C ALA A 77 12.67 -5.26 18.74
N LEU A 78 11.35 -5.40 18.59
CA LEU A 78 10.53 -6.17 19.53
C LEU A 78 10.91 -7.65 19.53
N LEU A 79 11.05 -8.28 18.37
CA LEU A 79 11.45 -9.68 18.25
C LEU A 79 12.83 -9.96 18.85
N SER A 80 13.76 -8.99 18.82
CA SER A 80 15.07 -9.11 19.47
C SER A 80 15.02 -9.10 21.01
N GLN A 81 13.93 -8.58 21.60
CA GLN A 81 13.73 -8.50 23.06
C GLN A 81 12.89 -9.65 23.63
N PHE A 82 12.11 -10.34 22.79
CA PHE A 82 11.28 -11.48 23.21
C PHE A 82 12.00 -12.82 22.97
N ASP A 83 11.93 -13.72 23.96
CA ASP A 83 12.31 -15.13 23.75
C ASP A 83 11.36 -15.80 22.74
N THR A 84 11.90 -16.72 21.92
CA THR A 84 11.19 -17.45 20.85
C THR A 84 9.95 -18.23 21.33
N ARG A 85 9.72 -18.33 22.64
CA ARG A 85 8.61 -19.04 23.30
C ARG A 85 7.41 -18.15 23.65
N HIS A 86 7.42 -16.87 23.28
CA HIS A 86 6.25 -16.00 23.47
C HIS A 86 5.17 -16.30 22.43
N ASN A 87 3.90 -16.37 22.86
CA ASN A 87 2.75 -16.67 21.99
C ASN A 87 2.62 -15.69 20.81
N ASP A 88 3.07 -14.44 21.01
CA ASP A 88 2.96 -13.36 20.03
C ASP A 88 4.08 -13.37 18.97
N TYR A 89 5.14 -14.16 19.16
CA TYR A 89 6.28 -14.24 18.25
C TYR A 89 5.84 -14.69 16.85
N SER A 90 4.94 -15.68 16.77
CA SER A 90 4.41 -16.18 15.49
C SER A 90 3.62 -15.11 14.73
N GLY A 91 2.85 -14.29 15.44
CA GLY A 91 2.06 -13.20 14.84
C GLY A 91 2.95 -12.08 14.31
N LEU A 92 3.91 -11.65 15.13
CA LEU A 92 4.87 -10.60 14.78
C LEU A 92 5.79 -11.03 13.62
N HIS A 93 6.25 -12.28 13.61
CA HIS A 93 7.07 -12.80 12.53
C HIS A 93 6.30 -12.86 11.19
N LYS A 94 5.04 -13.31 11.19
CA LYS A 94 4.19 -13.28 9.97
C LYS A 94 3.97 -11.85 9.46
N ARG A 95 3.77 -10.90 10.38
CA ARG A 95 3.61 -9.48 10.05
C ARG A 95 4.88 -8.92 9.41
N LEU A 96 6.05 -9.26 9.96
CA LEU A 96 7.36 -8.89 9.41
C LEU A 96 7.53 -9.41 7.97
N VAL A 97 7.27 -10.70 7.73
CA VAL A 97 7.39 -11.31 6.39
C VAL A 97 6.46 -10.62 5.37
N LEU A 98 5.25 -10.25 5.78
CA LEU A 98 4.33 -9.49 4.93
C LEU A 98 4.87 -8.10 4.59
N LEU A 99 5.47 -7.40 5.56
CA LEU A 99 6.07 -6.09 5.33
C LEU A 99 7.31 -6.19 4.42
N GLU A 100 8.15 -7.21 4.59
CA GLU A 100 9.27 -7.47 3.68
C GLU A 100 8.81 -7.67 2.24
N LEU A 101 7.74 -8.45 2.04
CA LEU A 101 7.18 -8.69 0.73
C LEU A 101 6.64 -7.41 0.09
N LYS A 102 5.92 -6.58 0.86
CA LYS A 102 5.43 -5.28 0.40
C LYS A 102 6.56 -4.34 -0.01
N LEU A 103 7.62 -4.26 0.81
CA LEU A 103 8.78 -3.43 0.52
C LEU A 103 9.50 -3.87 -0.75
N LYS A 104 9.66 -5.18 -0.97
CA LYS A 104 10.24 -5.73 -2.20
C LYS A 104 9.38 -5.41 -3.44
N GLN A 105 8.05 -5.47 -3.32
CA GLN A 105 7.13 -5.10 -4.40
C GLN A 105 7.19 -3.61 -4.73
N ALA A 106 7.41 -2.76 -3.72
CA ALA A 106 7.66 -1.33 -3.89
C ALA A 106 9.08 -1.01 -4.40
N GLY A 107 9.94 -2.01 -4.60
CA GLY A 107 11.31 -1.85 -5.11
C GLY A 107 12.37 -1.51 -4.05
N PHE A 108 12.04 -1.62 -2.77
CA PHE A 108 12.98 -1.37 -1.67
C PHE A 108 13.71 -2.66 -1.23
N SER A 109 14.98 -2.53 -0.85
CA SER A 109 15.75 -3.61 -0.23
C SER A 109 15.28 -3.84 1.21
N ALA A 110 14.93 -5.08 1.55
CA ALA A 110 14.56 -5.49 2.91
C ALA A 110 15.77 -5.90 3.78
N ASP A 111 16.98 -5.83 3.24
CA ASP A 111 18.21 -6.34 3.87
C ASP A 111 18.53 -5.68 5.22
N PHE A 112 18.01 -4.47 5.46
CA PHE A 112 18.15 -3.75 6.72
C PHE A 112 17.45 -4.43 7.91
N LEU A 113 16.51 -5.35 7.66
CA LEU A 113 15.76 -6.07 8.70
C LEU A 113 16.51 -7.30 9.22
N HIS A 114 17.43 -7.84 8.42
CA HIS A 114 18.24 -8.98 8.80
C HIS A 114 19.52 -8.48 9.46
N SER A 115 19.53 -8.44 10.79
CA SER A 115 20.71 -8.09 11.61
C SER A 115 21.91 -9.03 11.45
N GLU A 116 21.84 -10.05 10.57
CA GLU A 116 22.95 -10.96 10.27
C GLU A 116 24.22 -10.25 9.81
N TYR A 117 24.10 -9.08 9.18
CA TYR A 117 25.26 -8.25 8.83
C TYR A 117 25.82 -7.46 10.01
N GLN A 118 25.00 -7.12 11.01
CA GLN A 118 25.46 -6.38 12.19
C GLN A 118 26.54 -7.17 12.92
N GLY A 119 26.30 -8.46 13.20
CA GLY A 119 27.27 -9.33 13.86
C GLY A 119 28.59 -9.48 13.08
N LYS A 120 28.50 -9.66 11.75
CA LYS A 120 29.68 -9.80 10.89
C LYS A 120 30.48 -8.50 10.74
N VAL A 121 29.81 -7.36 10.77
CA VAL A 121 30.44 -6.03 10.70
C VAL A 121 31.08 -5.67 12.05
N THR A 122 30.40 -5.94 13.18
CA THR A 122 30.98 -5.73 14.52
C THR A 122 32.19 -6.62 14.76
N ASP A 123 32.16 -7.88 14.30
CA ASP A 123 33.31 -8.80 14.40
C ASP A 123 34.50 -8.40 13.52
N LYS A 124 34.25 -7.66 12.43
CA LYS A 124 35.33 -7.14 11.58
C LYS A 124 35.91 -5.85 12.14
N LEU A 125 35.08 -4.95 12.67
CA LEU A 125 35.55 -3.73 13.34
C LEU A 125 36.26 -4.01 14.67
N SER A 126 35.90 -5.09 15.39
CA SER A 126 36.55 -5.46 16.66
C SER A 126 37.86 -6.24 16.49
N LYS A 127 38.19 -6.68 15.26
CA LYS A 127 39.44 -7.40 14.93
C LYS A 127 40.55 -6.50 14.38
N GLU A 128 40.31 -5.19 14.28
CA GLU A 128 41.30 -4.20 13.82
C GLU A 128 41.97 -3.40 14.96
N GLU A 129 41.77 -3.79 16.23
CA GLU A 129 42.61 -3.39 17.37
C GLU A 129 43.57 -4.51 17.79
#